data_AF-X8DUT7-F1
#
_entry.id   AF-X8DUT7-F1
#
_cell.length_a   1.000
_cell.length_b   1.000
_cell.length_c   1.000
_cell.angle_alpha   90.00
_cell.angle_beta   90.00
_cell.angle_gamma   90.00
#
_symmetry.space_group_name_H-M   'P 1'
#
loop_
_entity.id
_entity.type
_entity.pdbx_description
1 polymer ?
#
loop_
_entity_poly.entity_id
_entity_poly.type
_entity_poly.pdbx_seq_one_letter_code
_entity_poly.pdbx_strand_id
1 'polypeptide(L)'
;MTELSNRLTRLLNMVPYFQANPGISAAEAAADLGVTTKQLMADLNQLWMCGLPGYGPGDLIDLSFSEESIEVTFSAGIDRPLRLTSPEATALLVALRALLDMPGTVDPEAARSAIAKIEEAVGAVPTDAAPAPLSPAPNPRR
;
A
#
# COMPACT_ATOMS: atom_id res chain seq x y z
N MET A 1 -9.39 -12.77 -13.13
CA MET A 1 -9.20 -11.60 -12.24
C MET A 1 -9.93 -10.41 -12.85
N THR A 2 -10.58 -9.59 -12.03
CA THR A 2 -11.28 -8.38 -12.48
C THR A 2 -10.29 -7.25 -12.76
N GLU A 3 -10.65 -6.30 -13.62
CA GLU A 3 -9.84 -5.09 -13.90
C GLU A 3 -9.42 -4.35 -12.62
N LEU A 4 -10.31 -4.28 -11.63
CA LEU A 4 -10.02 -3.68 -10.33
C LEU A 4 -8.92 -4.42 -9.57
N SER A 5 -8.94 -5.76 -9.58
CA SER A 5 -7.92 -6.59 -8.93
C SER A 5 -6.56 -6.37 -9.58
N ASN A 6 -6.49 -6.34 -10.92
CA ASN A 6 -5.24 -6.10 -11.64
C ASN A 6 -4.67 -4.71 -11.34
N ARG A 7 -5.54 -3.69 -11.29
CA ARG A 7 -5.15 -2.32 -10.94
C ARG A 7 -4.65 -2.22 -9.50
N LEU A 8 -5.32 -2.85 -8.54
CA LEU A 8 -4.90 -2.84 -7.15
C LEU A 8 -3.53 -3.52 -6.98
N THR A 9 -3.34 -4.70 -7.58
CA THR A 9 -2.04 -5.39 -7.54
C THR A 9 -0.93 -4.53 -8.13
N ARG A 10 -1.19 -3.84 -9.24
CA ARG A 10 -0.22 -2.91 -9.83
C ARG A 10 0.12 -1.77 -8.87
N LEU A 11 -0.88 -1.08 -8.31
CA LEU A 11 -0.67 0.02 -7.36
C LEU A 11 0.16 -0.42 -6.15
N LEU A 12 -0.09 -1.61 -5.60
CA LEU A 12 0.68 -2.16 -4.49
C LEU A 12 2.14 -2.45 -4.86
N ASN A 13 2.42 -2.77 -6.12
CA ASN A 13 3.75 -3.09 -6.60
C ASN A 13 4.55 -1.88 -7.12
N MET A 14 3.91 -0.73 -7.38
CA MET A 14 4.56 0.42 -8.01
C MET A 14 5.68 1.02 -7.15
N VAL A 15 5.43 1.29 -5.86
CA VAL A 15 6.44 1.88 -4.97
C VAL A 15 7.71 1.00 -4.87
N PRO A 16 7.62 -0.30 -4.53
CA PRO A 16 8.82 -1.15 -4.49
C PRO A 16 9.47 -1.33 -5.87
N TYR A 17 8.69 -1.31 -6.96
CA TYR A 17 9.22 -1.33 -8.32
C TYR A 17 10.10 -0.11 -8.62
N PHE A 18 9.63 1.11 -8.31
CA PHE A 18 10.40 2.33 -8.57
C PHE A 18 11.58 2.52 -7.62
N GLN A 19 11.52 1.99 -6.40
CA GLN A 19 12.70 1.93 -5.52
C GLN A 19 13.78 0.99 -6.08
N ALA A 20 13.39 -0.09 -6.74
CA ALA A 20 14.31 -1.02 -7.39
C ALA A 20 14.87 -0.49 -8.72
N ASN A 21 14.16 0.46 -9.36
CA ASN A 21 14.51 1.04 -10.66
C ASN A 21 14.51 2.58 -10.60
N PRO A 22 15.40 3.20 -9.79
CA PRO A 22 15.41 4.64 -9.62
C PRO A 22 15.76 5.36 -10.94
N GLY A 23 14.97 6.37 -11.30
CA GLY A 23 15.20 7.18 -12.49
C GLY A 23 14.75 6.55 -13.81
N ILE A 24 14.02 5.43 -13.76
CA ILE A 24 13.44 4.79 -14.95
C ILE A 24 12.46 5.73 -15.65
N SER A 25 12.42 5.67 -16.98
CA SER A 25 11.47 6.45 -17.76
C SER A 25 10.04 5.92 -17.62
N ALA A 26 9.06 6.78 -17.83
CA ALA A 26 7.67 6.38 -17.77
C ALA A 26 7.28 5.41 -18.90
N ALA A 27 7.97 5.46 -20.03
CA ALA A 27 7.74 4.54 -21.15
C ALA A 27 8.20 3.11 -20.82
N GLU A 28 9.39 2.95 -20.25
CA GLU A 28 9.93 1.65 -19.83
C GLU A 28 9.10 1.07 -18.67
N ALA A 29 8.82 1.87 -17.64
CA ALA A 29 8.00 1.44 -16.52
C ALA A 29 6.58 1.03 -16.93
N ALA A 30 5.98 1.74 -17.89
CA ALA A 30 4.66 1.38 -18.41
C ALA A 30 4.69 0.02 -19.13
N ALA A 31 5.74 -0.26 -19.90
CA ALA A 31 5.93 -1.54 -20.57
C ALA A 31 6.08 -2.68 -19.55
N ASP A 32 6.90 -2.49 -18.52
CA ASP A 32 7.16 -3.50 -17.49
C ASP A 32 5.93 -3.78 -16.62
N LEU A 33 5.14 -2.75 -16.32
CA LEU A 33 3.90 -2.85 -15.54
C LEU A 33 2.67 -3.22 -16.40
N GLY A 34 2.84 -3.40 -17.71
CA GLY A 34 1.79 -3.83 -18.63
C GLY A 34 0.65 -2.82 -18.81
N VAL A 35 0.97 -1.52 -18.78
CA VAL A 35 -0.01 -0.42 -18.90
C VAL A 35 0.43 0.63 -19.92
N THR A 36 -0.46 1.57 -20.22
CA THR A 36 -0.08 2.77 -20.98
C THR A 36 0.60 3.78 -20.08
N THR A 37 1.48 4.62 -20.64
CA THR A 37 2.09 5.75 -19.90
C THR A 37 1.04 6.66 -19.27
N LYS A 38 -0.08 6.90 -19.97
CA LYS A 38 -1.21 7.68 -19.43
C LYS A 38 -1.80 7.04 -18.17
N GLN A 39 -2.00 5.72 -18.19
CA GLN A 39 -2.52 5.00 -17.03
C GLN A 39 -1.50 4.99 -15.88
N LEU A 40 -0.22 4.82 -16.20
CA LEU A 40 0.86 4.90 -15.23
C LEU A 40 0.89 6.25 -14.51
N MET A 41 0.83 7.35 -15.26
CA MET A 41 0.78 8.71 -14.70
C MET A 41 -0.44 8.93 -13.83
N ALA A 42 -1.61 8.42 -14.22
CA ALA A 42 -2.81 8.50 -13.39
C ALA A 42 -2.66 7.71 -12.07
N ASP A 43 -2.03 6.54 -12.13
CA ASP A 43 -1.77 5.71 -10.95
C ASP A 43 -0.72 6.35 -10.03
N LEU A 44 0.33 6.99 -10.57
CA LEU A 44 1.33 7.78 -9.81
C LEU A 44 0.69 8.96 -9.08
N ASN A 45 -0.19 9.70 -9.76
CA ASN A 45 -0.95 10.79 -9.13
C ASN A 45 -1.85 10.29 -7.99
N GLN A 46 -2.42 9.08 -8.13
CA GLN A 46 -3.21 8.49 -7.04
C GLN A 46 -2.33 8.10 -5.86
N LEU A 47 -1.16 7.50 -6.11
CA LEU A 47 -0.24 7.09 -5.06
C LEU A 47 0.23 8.26 -4.21
N TRP A 48 0.48 9.44 -4.81
CA TRP A 48 0.81 10.66 -4.06
C TRP A 48 -0.25 10.96 -2.98
N MET A 49 -1.53 10.65 -3.21
CA MET A 49 -2.60 10.93 -2.25
C MET A 49 -2.72 9.88 -1.13
N CYS A 50 -1.90 8.84 -1.13
CA CYS A 50 -1.89 7.77 -0.12
C CYS A 50 -0.81 8.02 0.93
N GLY A 51 -1.02 7.59 2.18
CA GLY A 51 -0.06 7.86 3.25
C GLY A 51 -0.44 7.28 4.61
N LEU A 52 0.32 7.71 5.62
CA LEU A 52 0.11 7.36 7.02
C LEU A 52 -1.18 8.01 7.58
N PRO A 53 -1.80 7.40 8.61
CA PRO A 53 -2.96 7.97 9.28
C PRO A 53 -2.68 9.37 9.82
N GLY A 54 -3.59 10.31 9.57
CA GLY A 54 -3.45 11.71 9.98
C GLY A 54 -3.19 12.67 8.83
N TYR A 55 -2.63 12.18 7.71
CA TYR A 55 -2.40 12.95 6.48
C TYR A 55 -1.70 14.30 6.71
N GLY A 56 -0.78 14.35 7.68
CA GLY A 56 0.02 15.52 7.97
C GLY A 56 1.11 15.76 6.91
N PRO A 57 1.82 16.90 6.99
CA PRO A 57 2.97 17.15 6.15
C PRO A 57 4.02 16.04 6.32
N GLY A 58 4.37 15.36 5.22
CA GLY A 58 5.33 14.25 5.22
C GLY A 58 4.73 12.86 5.50
N ASP A 59 3.41 12.73 5.66
CA ASP A 59 2.76 11.44 5.87
C ASP A 59 2.37 10.74 4.55
N LEU A 60 2.33 11.49 3.44
CA LEU A 60 1.97 10.98 2.12
C LEU A 60 3.16 10.38 1.39
N ILE A 61 2.92 9.37 0.55
CA ILE A 61 3.90 8.86 -0.41
C ILE A 61 4.39 10.04 -1.26
N ASP A 62 5.70 10.21 -1.32
CA ASP A 62 6.35 11.28 -2.06
C ASP A 62 7.14 10.70 -3.23
N LEU A 63 6.78 11.15 -4.43
CA LEU A 63 7.31 10.70 -5.70
C LEU A 63 7.68 11.93 -6.53
N SER A 64 8.91 11.97 -7.04
CA SER A 64 9.30 12.92 -8.08
C SER A 64 9.17 12.24 -9.44
N PHE A 65 8.30 12.72 -10.33
CA PHE A 65 8.13 12.08 -11.63
C PHE A 65 7.90 13.04 -12.79
N SER A 66 8.45 12.66 -13.93
CA SER A 66 8.22 13.19 -15.27
C SER A 66 8.09 12.04 -16.26
N GLU A 67 7.93 12.34 -17.55
CA GLU A 67 7.99 11.28 -18.58
C GLU A 67 9.39 10.64 -18.67
N GLU A 68 10.43 11.39 -18.30
CA GLU A 68 11.84 11.01 -18.46
C GLU A 68 12.39 10.24 -17.25
N SER A 69 11.88 10.50 -16.04
CA SER A 69 12.41 9.93 -14.80
C SER A 69 11.34 9.84 -13.72
N ILE A 70 11.34 8.75 -12.96
CA ILE A 70 10.49 8.51 -11.79
C ILE A 70 11.38 8.10 -10.61
N GLU A 71 11.25 8.81 -9.49
CA GLU A 71 11.98 8.57 -8.25
C GLU A 71 11.04 8.57 -7.04
N VAL A 72 11.31 7.66 -6.10
CA VAL A 72 10.59 7.57 -4.83
C VAL A 72 11.37 8.32 -3.76
N THR A 73 10.79 9.39 -3.22
CA THR A 73 11.38 10.18 -2.13
C THR A 73 10.97 9.61 -0.77
N PHE A 74 9.71 9.20 -0.62
CA PHE A 74 9.19 8.61 0.61
C PHE A 74 8.09 7.58 0.32
N SER A 75 8.21 6.37 0.87
CA SER A 75 7.34 5.22 0.56
C SER A 75 6.09 5.12 1.44
N ALA A 76 6.00 5.91 2.51
CA ALA A 76 5.01 5.73 3.59
C ALA A 76 4.94 4.29 4.14
N GLY A 77 6.01 3.50 4.02
CA GLY A 77 6.08 2.13 4.52
C GLY A 77 5.41 1.07 3.62
N ILE A 78 5.08 1.38 2.37
CA ILE A 78 4.58 0.43 1.36
C ILE A 78 5.69 -0.50 0.83
N ASP A 79 6.95 -0.18 1.11
CA ASP A 79 8.14 -0.92 0.71
C ASP A 79 8.49 -2.11 1.62
N ARG A 80 7.75 -2.29 2.73
CA ARG A 80 7.96 -3.36 3.70
C ARG A 80 6.74 -4.29 3.80
N PRO A 81 6.92 -5.55 4.23
CA PRO A 81 5.81 -6.46 4.47
C PRO A 81 4.76 -5.86 5.41
N LEU A 82 3.48 -6.13 5.13
CA LEU A 82 2.36 -5.66 5.94
C LEU A 82 2.52 -6.07 7.41
N ARG A 83 2.43 -5.09 8.31
CA ARG A 83 2.46 -5.28 9.77
C ARG A 83 1.15 -4.74 10.33
N LEU A 84 0.25 -5.64 10.70
CA LEU A 84 -1.02 -5.30 11.33
C LEU A 84 -0.86 -5.30 12.84
N THR A 85 -1.45 -4.30 13.49
CA THR A 85 -1.71 -4.34 14.93
C THR A 85 -2.83 -5.34 15.23
N SER A 86 -2.92 -5.82 16.48
CA SER A 86 -3.99 -6.76 16.88
C SER A 86 -5.40 -6.22 16.58
N PRO A 87 -5.72 -4.93 16.84
CA PRO A 87 -7.02 -4.36 16.46
C PRO A 87 -7.27 -4.35 14.94
N GLU A 88 -6.28 -3.99 14.12
CA GLU A 88 -6.41 -3.95 12.66
C GLU A 88 -6.62 -5.35 12.08
N ALA A 89 -5.84 -6.33 12.56
CA ALA A 89 -6.00 -7.72 12.12
C ALA A 89 -7.38 -8.28 12.50
N THR A 90 -7.85 -7.96 13.72
CA THR A 90 -9.20 -8.36 14.16
C THR A 90 -10.28 -7.74 13.28
N ALA A 91 -10.18 -6.44 13.00
CA ALA A 91 -11.13 -5.75 12.14
C ALA A 91 -11.16 -6.34 10.72
N LEU A 92 -9.98 -6.62 10.15
CA LEU A 92 -9.86 -7.20 8.82
C LEU A 92 -10.43 -8.63 8.74
N LEU A 93 -10.18 -9.47 9.76
CA LEU A 93 -10.75 -10.82 9.83
C LEU A 93 -12.28 -10.80 9.90
N VAL A 94 -12.86 -9.90 10.69
CA VAL A 94 -14.32 -9.74 10.78
C VAL A 94 -14.89 -9.29 9.43
N ALA A 95 -14.26 -8.32 8.78
CA ALA A 95 -14.69 -7.85 7.46
C ALA A 95 -14.62 -8.97 6.39
N LEU A 96 -13.53 -9.73 6.33
CA LEU A 96 -13.38 -10.83 5.38
C LEU A 96 -14.41 -11.96 5.59
N ARG A 97 -14.74 -12.27 6.85
CA ARG A 97 -15.80 -13.24 7.16
C ARG A 97 -17.18 -12.74 6.75
N ALA A 98 -17.48 -11.46 7.01
CA ALA A 98 -18.73 -10.86 6.53
C ALA A 98 -18.85 -10.87 5.00
N LEU A 99 -17.73 -10.67 4.27
CA LEU A 99 -17.71 -10.77 2.81
C LEU A 99 -17.96 -12.20 2.30
N LEU A 100 -17.53 -13.23 3.02
CA LEU A 100 -17.81 -14.63 2.66
C LEU A 100 -19.29 -15.00 2.78
N ASP A 101 -20.00 -14.36 3.70
CA ASP A 101 -21.44 -14.57 3.92
C ASP A 101 -22.30 -13.82 2.88
N MET A 102 -21.70 -13.00 2.02
CA MET A 102 -22.39 -12.26 0.94
C MET A 102 -22.11 -12.88 -0.45
N PRO A 103 -23.09 -13.60 -1.04
CA PRO A 103 -22.91 -14.24 -2.35
C PRO A 103 -22.58 -13.23 -3.46
N GLY A 104 -21.55 -13.54 -4.25
CA GLY A 104 -21.17 -12.74 -5.42
C GLY A 104 -20.36 -11.47 -5.12
N THR A 105 -20.04 -11.19 -3.86
CA THR A 105 -19.26 -10.00 -3.49
C THR A 105 -17.75 -10.20 -3.65
N VAL A 106 -17.25 -11.41 -3.34
CA VAL A 106 -15.83 -11.76 -3.45
C VAL A 106 -15.64 -13.18 -3.96
N ASP A 107 -14.44 -13.49 -4.44
CA ASP A 107 -13.99 -14.87 -4.63
C ASP A 107 -13.83 -15.55 -3.25
N PRO A 108 -14.63 -16.59 -2.94
CA PRO A 108 -14.57 -17.25 -1.64
C PRO A 108 -13.23 -17.94 -1.35
N GLU A 109 -12.50 -18.40 -2.37
CA GLU A 109 -11.18 -19.03 -2.17
C GLU A 109 -10.14 -17.97 -1.79
N ALA A 110 -10.12 -16.84 -2.49
CA ALA A 110 -9.23 -15.73 -2.19
C ALA A 110 -9.47 -15.17 -0.78
N ALA A 111 -10.73 -14.99 -0.38
CA ALA A 111 -11.09 -14.51 0.95
C ALA A 111 -10.66 -15.49 2.06
N ARG A 112 -10.84 -16.81 1.85
CA ARG A 112 -10.36 -17.83 2.81
C ARG A 112 -8.83 -17.86 2.91
N SER A 113 -8.12 -17.70 1.79
CA SER A 113 -6.65 -17.62 1.80
C SER A 113 -6.16 -16.38 2.55
N ALA A 114 -6.80 -15.23 2.36
CA ALA A 114 -6.48 -14.01 3.09
C ALA A 114 -6.69 -14.17 4.60
N ILE A 115 -7.81 -14.77 5.03
CA ILE A 115 -8.10 -15.08 6.44
C ILE A 115 -6.97 -15.94 7.03
N ALA A 116 -6.60 -17.04 6.36
CA ALA A 116 -5.57 -17.94 6.84
C ALA A 116 -4.21 -17.24 7.01
N LYS A 117 -3.80 -16.40 6.04
CA LYS A 117 -2.55 -15.64 6.10
C LYS A 117 -2.53 -14.63 7.26
N ILE A 118 -3.66 -13.99 7.55
CA ILE A 118 -3.77 -13.03 8.66
C ILE A 118 -3.73 -13.76 10.00
N GLU A 119 -4.45 -14.88 10.14
CA GLU A 119 -4.42 -15.70 11.36
C GLU A 119 -3.01 -16.23 11.66
N GLU A 120 -2.29 -16.70 10.63
CA GLU A 120 -0.90 -17.11 10.75
C GLU A 120 0.01 -15.95 11.20
N ALA A 121 -0.14 -14.77 10.60
CA ALA A 121 0.65 -13.59 10.93
C ALA A 121 0.39 -13.05 12.35
N VAL A 122 -0.84 -13.19 12.88
CA VAL A 122 -1.18 -12.78 14.25
C VAL A 122 -0.70 -13.82 15.28
N GLY A 123 -0.70 -15.10 14.92
CA GLY A 123 -0.19 -16.18 15.78
C GLY A 123 1.34 -16.25 15.86
N ALA A 124 2.04 -15.72 14.86
CA ALA A 124 3.49 -15.58 14.86
C ALA A 124 3.89 -14.38 15.73
N VAL A 125 4.29 -14.63 16.99
CA VAL A 125 4.79 -13.60 17.92
C VAL A 125 5.97 -12.85 17.28
N PRO A 126 5.87 -11.54 16.96
CA PRO A 126 7.00 -10.78 16.44
C PRO A 126 7.91 -10.34 17.61
N THR A 127 9.18 -10.74 17.59
CA THR A 127 10.18 -10.41 18.63
C THR A 127 10.77 -9.00 18.52
N ASP A 128 10.26 -8.14 17.63
CA ASP A 128 10.86 -6.81 17.41
C ASP A 128 9.80 -5.77 17.07
N ALA A 129 9.29 -5.11 18.11
CA ALA A 129 8.47 -3.91 17.97
C ALA A 129 8.76 -2.98 19.14
N ALA A 130 9.84 -2.19 19.02
CA ALA A 130 9.96 -0.97 19.81
C ALA A 130 8.89 0.02 19.31
N PRO A 131 8.08 0.62 20.20
CA PRO A 131 7.08 1.60 19.80
C PRO A 131 7.77 2.86 19.25
N ALA A 132 7.34 3.32 18.08
CA ALA A 132 7.77 4.59 17.52
C ALA A 132 7.32 5.74 18.46
N PRO A 133 8.19 6.71 18.80
CA PRO A 133 7.82 7.80 19.67
C PRO A 133 6.81 8.72 18.97
N LEU A 134 5.67 8.92 19.62
CA LEU A 134 4.71 9.96 19.26
C LEU A 134 5.40 11.33 19.45
N SER A 135 5.61 12.07 18.36
CA SER A 135 6.10 13.44 18.44
C SER A 135 5.08 14.33 19.17
N PRO A 136 5.50 15.13 20.18
CA PRO A 136 4.59 16.00 20.90
C PRO A 136 4.13 17.19 20.04
N ALA A 137 2.85 17.57 20.21
CA ALA A 137 2.18 18.65 19.50
C ALA A 137 2.90 20.01 19.61
N PRO A 138 2.83 20.89 18.59
CA PRO A 138 3.48 22.19 18.62
C PRO A 138 2.82 23.14 19.64
N ASN A 139 3.66 23.77 20.47
CA ASN A 139 3.29 24.71 21.51
C ASN A 139 2.74 26.02 20.91
N PRO A 140 1.58 26.55 21.34
CA PRO A 140 1.06 27.83 20.86
C PRO A 140 2.01 28.98 21.24
N ARG A 141 2.58 29.64 20.23
CA ARG A 141 3.46 30.80 20.43
C ARG A 141 2.67 32.00 20.96
N ARG A 142 3.28 32.65 21.95
CA ARG A 142 2.91 33.92 22.58
C ARG A 142 3.21 35.10 21.67
#